data_AF-A0A061NFV0-F1
#
_entry.id   AF-A0A061NFV0-F1
#
_cell.length_a   1.000
_cell.length_b   1.000
_cell.length_c   1.000
_cell.angle_alpha   90.00
_cell.angle_beta   90.00
_cell.angle_gamma   90.00
#
_symmetry.space_group_name_H-M   'P 1'
#
loop_
_entity.id
_entity.type
_entity.pdbx_description
1 polymer ?
#
loop_
_entity_poly.entity_id
_entity_poly.type
_entity_poly.pdbx_seq_one_letter_code
_entity_poly.pdbx_strand_id
1 'polypeptide(L)'
;MKQTPIYWITGMLLAMLLLYVPIHYISTVHQERALEASIFEESNWKYYTYQYLGTGTQYTSGNPTFYLAHNGAGYFVIHVAQNDRQVERITPISTDQEQLLEIVDRYEIQR
;
A
#
# COMPACT_ATOMS: atom_id res chain seq x y z
N MET A 1 20.94 -35.84 -37.54
CA MET A 1 19.93 -35.07 -36.76
C MET A 1 20.61 -34.61 -35.48
N LYS A 2 20.84 -33.30 -35.30
CA LYS A 2 21.49 -32.73 -34.10
C LYS A 2 20.42 -32.51 -33.03
N GLN A 3 20.46 -33.27 -31.94
CA GLN A 3 19.64 -33.02 -30.75
C GLN A 3 20.14 -31.74 -30.08
N THR A 4 19.29 -30.71 -30.04
CA THR A 4 19.51 -29.53 -29.20
C THR A 4 19.37 -29.95 -27.73
N PRO A 5 20.36 -29.66 -26.87
CA PRO A 5 20.29 -30.05 -25.46
C PRO A 5 19.24 -29.20 -24.74
N ILE A 6 18.16 -29.87 -24.31
CA ILE A 6 17.02 -29.35 -23.52
C ILE A 6 17.47 -28.64 -22.22
N TYR A 7 18.70 -28.89 -21.76
CA TYR A 7 19.29 -28.32 -20.54
C TYR A 7 19.42 -26.78 -20.53
N TRP A 8 19.44 -26.11 -21.68
CA TRP A 8 19.55 -24.63 -21.72
C TRP A 8 18.25 -23.92 -21.32
N ILE A 9 17.10 -24.52 -21.62
CA ILE A 9 15.80 -23.91 -21.34
C ILE A 9 15.48 -24.00 -19.84
N THR A 10 15.80 -25.14 -19.22
CA THR A 10 15.55 -25.36 -17.78
C THR A 10 16.43 -24.46 -16.90
N GLY A 11 17.67 -24.19 -17.30
CA GLY A 11 18.56 -23.28 -16.58
C GLY A 11 18.13 -21.81 -16.64
N MET A 12 17.64 -21.34 -17.80
CA MET A 12 17.13 -19.97 -17.94
C MET A 12 15.83 -19.74 -17.15
N LEU A 13 14.92 -20.73 -17.11
CA LEU A 13 13.65 -20.61 -16.40
C LEU A 13 13.85 -20.57 -14.86
N LEU A 14 14.81 -21.35 -14.35
CA LEU A 14 15.20 -21.32 -12.93
C LEU A 14 15.88 -20.00 -12.55
N ALA A 15 16.74 -19.46 -13.41
CA ALA A 15 17.39 -18.16 -13.20
C ALA A 15 16.38 -16.99 -13.21
N MET A 16 15.37 -17.02 -14.09
CA MET A 16 14.28 -16.04 -14.09
C MET A 16 13.44 -16.10 -12.81
N LEU A 17 13.09 -17.29 -12.31
CA LEU A 17 12.36 -17.45 -11.06
C LEU A 17 13.18 -16.98 -9.83
N LEU A 18 14.47 -17.29 -9.79
CA LEU A 18 15.38 -16.87 -8.73
C LEU A 18 15.64 -15.36 -8.71
N LEU A 19 15.50 -14.66 -9.84
CA LEU A 19 15.60 -13.20 -9.89
C LEU A 19 14.24 -12.49 -9.69
N TYR A 20 13.14 -13.10 -10.12
CA TYR A 20 11.80 -12.52 -10.00
C TYR A 20 11.36 -12.39 -8.53
N VAL A 21 11.49 -13.46 -7.74
CA VAL A 21 11.06 -13.47 -6.34
C VAL A 21 11.77 -12.42 -5.46
N PRO A 22 13.11 -12.27 -5.48
CA PRO A 22 13.77 -11.26 -4.64
C PRO A 22 13.50 -9.83 -5.10
N ILE A 23 13.37 -9.56 -6.40
CA ILE A 23 13.09 -8.19 -6.89
C ILE A 23 11.69 -7.74 -6.46
N HIS A 24 10.69 -8.64 -6.57
CA HIS A 24 9.33 -8.33 -6.13
C HIS A 24 9.24 -8.19 -4.61
N TYR A 25 9.92 -9.05 -3.84
CA TYR A 25 9.96 -8.96 -2.38
C TYR A 25 10.66 -7.69 -1.86
N ILE A 26 11.78 -7.30 -2.49
CA ILE A 26 12.49 -6.06 -2.13
C ILE A 26 11.60 -4.85 -2.44
N SER A 27 10.90 -4.86 -3.57
CA SER A 27 10.04 -3.75 -3.98
C SER A 27 8.89 -3.50 -3.00
N THR A 28 8.23 -4.55 -2.51
CA THR A 28 7.12 -4.42 -1.54
C THR A 28 7.61 -3.90 -0.19
N VAL A 29 8.74 -4.41 0.32
CA VAL A 29 9.33 -3.94 1.59
C VAL A 29 9.77 -2.47 1.51
N HIS A 30 10.27 -2.02 0.35
CA HIS A 30 10.65 -0.61 0.17
C HIS A 30 9.42 0.30 0.10
N GLN A 31 8.30 -0.17 -0.46
CA GLN A 31 7.04 0.58 -0.48
C GLN A 31 6.45 0.75 0.91
N GLU A 32 6.39 -0.33 1.70
CA GLU A 32 5.91 -0.28 3.09
C GLU A 32 6.74 0.70 3.93
N ARG A 33 8.08 0.64 3.82
CA ARG A 33 8.97 1.57 4.52
C ARG A 33 8.78 3.03 4.09
N ALA A 34 8.51 3.28 2.80
CA ALA A 34 8.27 4.63 2.31
C ALA A 34 6.95 5.19 2.84
N LEU A 35 5.89 4.38 2.85
CA LEU A 35 4.60 4.77 3.43
C LEU A 35 4.76 5.04 4.93
N GLU A 36 5.42 4.15 5.68
CA GLU A 36 5.63 4.33 7.13
C GLU A 36 6.42 5.59 7.46
N ALA A 37 7.45 5.89 6.66
CA ALA A 37 8.20 7.14 6.78
C ALA A 37 7.32 8.36 6.51
N SER A 38 6.48 8.33 5.46
CA SER A 38 5.57 9.44 5.15
C SER A 38 4.48 9.63 6.22
N ILE A 39 3.95 8.54 6.79
CA ILE A 39 3.02 8.62 7.93
C ILE A 39 3.73 9.25 9.13
N PHE A 40 4.98 8.87 9.42
CA PHE A 40 5.74 9.47 10.50
C PHE A 40 5.99 10.97 10.26
N GLU A 41 6.36 11.38 9.05
CA GLU A 41 6.59 12.78 8.70
C GLU A 41 5.34 13.65 8.90
N GLU A 42 4.17 13.15 8.47
CA GLU A 42 2.91 13.89 8.57
C GLU A 42 2.34 13.90 10.01
N SER A 43 2.52 12.82 10.77
CA SER A 43 1.84 12.63 12.07
C SER A 43 2.71 12.77 13.31
N ASN A 44 4.03 12.56 13.16
CA ASN A 44 5.00 12.36 14.25
C ASN A 44 4.68 11.17 15.19
N TRP A 45 3.89 10.19 14.75
CA TRP A 45 3.57 9.01 15.57
C TRP A 45 4.72 8.02 15.64
N LYS A 46 5.22 7.78 16.86
CA LYS A 46 6.26 6.77 17.10
C LYS A 46 5.74 5.33 17.09
N TYR A 47 4.48 5.13 17.46
CA TYR A 47 3.83 3.82 17.56
C TYR A 47 2.42 3.91 17.00
N TYR A 48 2.11 3.09 16.00
CA TYR A 48 0.79 3.01 15.39
C TYR A 48 0.63 1.67 14.67
N THR A 49 -0.61 1.29 14.42
CA THR A 49 -0.98 0.22 13.48
C THR A 49 -1.83 0.81 12.38
N TYR A 50 -1.79 0.21 11.19
CA TYR A 50 -2.63 0.62 10.06
C TYR A 50 -3.07 -0.58 9.24
N GLN A 51 -4.21 -0.45 8.56
CA GLN A 51 -4.82 -1.46 7.72
C GLN A 51 -5.31 -0.82 6.42
N TYR A 52 -5.05 -1.47 5.29
CA TYR A 52 -5.58 -1.07 3.99
C TYR A 52 -7.11 -1.10 3.99
N LEU A 53 -7.73 0.02 3.60
CA LEU A 53 -9.18 0.14 3.45
C LEU A 53 -9.66 -0.10 2.03
N GLY A 54 -8.91 0.39 1.04
CA GLY A 54 -9.29 0.35 -0.37
C GLY A 54 -8.70 1.50 -1.17
N THR A 55 -9.07 1.57 -2.45
CA THR A 55 -8.78 2.71 -3.33
C THR A 55 -10.04 3.52 -3.60
N GLY A 56 -9.96 4.84 -3.58
CA GLY A 56 -11.08 5.71 -3.93
C GLY A 56 -11.09 6.07 -5.41
N THR A 57 -12.27 6.31 -5.96
CA THR A 57 -12.48 6.72 -7.36
C THR A 57 -12.93 8.18 -7.49
N GLN A 58 -13.44 8.76 -6.40
CA GLN A 58 -13.90 10.16 -6.33
C GLN A 58 -12.77 11.09 -5.85
N TYR A 59 -11.69 11.18 -6.63
CA TYR A 59 -10.62 12.15 -6.37
C TYR A 59 -10.16 12.85 -7.65
N THR A 60 -9.82 14.13 -7.54
CA THR A 60 -9.48 14.99 -8.68
C THR A 60 -8.24 14.51 -9.44
N SER A 61 -7.41 13.69 -8.80
CA SER A 61 -6.12 13.21 -9.30
C SER A 61 -5.96 11.71 -9.02
N GLY A 62 -6.43 10.88 -9.96
CA GLY A 62 -6.21 9.44 -9.93
C GLY A 62 -7.02 8.71 -8.86
N ASN A 63 -6.63 7.46 -8.59
CA ASN A 63 -7.26 6.61 -7.58
C ASN A 63 -6.37 6.56 -6.34
N PRO A 64 -6.61 7.40 -5.32
CA PRO A 64 -5.81 7.37 -4.10
C PRO A 64 -6.09 6.14 -3.27
N THR A 65 -5.13 5.79 -2.42
CA THR A 65 -5.22 4.66 -1.51
C THR A 65 -5.53 5.13 -0.09
N PHE A 66 -6.43 4.42 0.60
CA PHE A 66 -6.86 4.73 1.96
C PHE A 66 -6.45 3.64 2.94
N TYR A 67 -6.03 4.07 4.13
CA TYR A 67 -5.73 3.20 5.25
C TYR A 67 -6.45 3.67 6.52
N LEU A 68 -6.87 2.73 7.35
CA LEU A 68 -7.35 2.99 8.71
C LEU A 68 -6.18 2.79 9.66
N ALA A 69 -5.87 3.78 10.47
CA ALA A 69 -4.79 3.72 11.45
C ALA A 69 -5.28 3.97 12.88
N HIS A 70 -4.55 3.42 13.83
CA HIS A 70 -4.74 3.62 15.26
C HIS A 70 -3.39 3.82 15.95
N ASN A 71 -3.24 4.90 16.70
CA ASN A 71 -1.98 5.26 17.37
C ASN A 71 -2.02 5.13 18.90
N GLY A 72 -3.07 4.51 19.46
CA GLY A 72 -3.29 4.40 20.90
C GLY A 72 -4.10 5.55 21.51
N ALA A 73 -4.18 6.71 20.85
CA ALA A 73 -5.02 7.83 21.27
C ALA A 73 -6.37 7.89 20.54
N GLY A 74 -6.43 7.38 19.31
CA GLY A 74 -7.65 7.37 18.50
C GLY A 74 -7.48 6.69 17.15
N TYR A 75 -8.52 6.79 16.33
CA TYR A 75 -8.56 6.27 14.96
C TYR A 75 -8.40 7.39 13.94
N PHE A 76 -7.78 7.05 12.82
CA PHE A 76 -7.46 8.00 11.76
C PHE A 76 -7.62 7.35 10.40
N VAL A 77 -8.11 8.10 9.42
CA VAL A 77 -8.01 7.71 8.01
C VAL A 77 -6.81 8.39 7.39
N ILE A 78 -5.92 7.58 6.82
CA ILE A 78 -4.75 8.03 6.08
C ILE A 78 -5.11 8.00 4.60
N HIS A 79 -4.93 9.14 3.96
CA HIS A 79 -5.12 9.33 2.54
C HIS A 79 -3.75 9.40 1.86
N VAL A 80 -3.50 8.49 0.93
CA VAL A 80 -2.22 8.31 0.25
C VAL A 80 -2.40 8.59 -1.24
N ALA A 81 -1.48 9.38 -1.79
CA ALA A 81 -1.43 9.68 -3.21
C ALA A 81 -1.32 8.39 -4.05
N GLN A 82 -1.66 8.47 -5.34
CA GLN A 82 -1.64 7.36 -6.29
C GLN A 82 -0.28 6.63 -6.40
N ASN A 83 0.82 7.22 -5.92
CA ASN A 83 2.13 6.56 -5.89
C ASN A 83 2.28 5.53 -4.75
N ASP A 84 1.25 5.35 -3.91
CA ASP A 84 1.18 4.47 -2.75
C ASP A 84 2.29 4.69 -1.71
N ARG A 85 2.90 5.89 -1.70
CA ARG A 85 4.09 6.19 -0.90
C ARG A 85 4.00 7.50 -0.14
N GLN A 86 3.21 8.45 -0.63
CA GLN A 86 3.11 9.79 -0.06
C GLN A 86 1.75 9.98 0.58
N VAL A 87 1.74 10.20 1.89
CA VAL A 87 0.57 10.63 2.63
C VAL A 87 0.24 12.06 2.21
N GLU A 88 -1.00 12.29 1.77
CA GLU A 88 -1.52 13.61 1.46
C GLU A 88 -2.26 14.22 2.66
N ARG A 89 -2.89 13.36 3.47
CA ARG A 89 -3.69 13.80 4.61
C ARG A 89 -3.89 12.67 5.62
N ILE A 90 -3.89 13.04 6.91
CA ILE A 90 -4.33 12.17 8.00
C ILE A 90 -5.51 12.84 8.68
N THR A 91 -6.67 12.17 8.68
CA THR A 91 -7.91 12.72 9.24
C THR A 91 -8.30 11.94 10.50
N PRO A 92 -8.40 12.59 11.67
CA PRO A 92 -8.92 11.92 12.86
C PRO A 92 -10.38 11.55 12.64
N ILE A 93 -10.74 10.34 13.04
CA ILE A 93 -12.13 9.88 13.08
C ILE A 93 -12.46 9.47 14.50
N SER A 94 -13.71 9.69 14.88
CA SER A 94 -14.24 9.12 16.10
C SER A 94 -14.32 7.59 15.98
N THR A 95 -14.55 6.90 17.10
CA THR A 95 -14.87 5.46 17.08
C THR A 95 -16.26 5.16 16.52
N ASP A 96 -17.01 6.19 16.12
CA ASP A 96 -18.30 6.02 15.47
C ASP A 96 -18.10 5.48 14.05
N GLN A 97 -18.77 4.36 13.79
CA GLN A 97 -18.74 3.71 12.49
C GLN A 97 -19.34 4.61 11.39
N GLU A 98 -20.26 5.52 11.73
CA GLU A 98 -20.88 6.42 10.76
C GLU A 98 -19.87 7.33 10.06
N GLN A 99 -18.86 7.84 10.77
CA GLN A 99 -17.84 8.69 10.15
C GLN A 99 -16.95 7.91 9.18
N LEU A 100 -16.63 6.66 9.51
CA LEU A 100 -15.87 5.80 8.59
C LEU A 100 -16.69 5.49 7.34
N LEU A 101 -17.98 5.20 7.50
CA LEU A 101 -18.89 4.94 6.37
C LEU A 101 -19.04 6.20 5.49
N GLU A 102 -19.16 7.38 6.09
CA GLU A 102 -19.25 8.63 5.33
C GLU A 102 -17.99 8.85 4.47
N ILE A 103 -16.81 8.53 4.99
CA ILE A 103 -15.55 8.60 4.23
C ILE A 103 -15.53 7.57 3.11
N VAL A 104 -15.93 6.33 3.40
CA VAL A 104 -16.00 5.25 2.39
C VAL A 104 -16.95 5.64 1.25
N ASP A 105 -18.13 6.15 1.56
CA ASP A 105 -19.12 6.57 0.58
C ASP A 105 -18.66 7.81 -0.19
N ARG A 106 -18.11 8.82 0.50
CA ARG A 106 -17.63 10.07 -0.10
C ARG A 106 -16.55 9.84 -1.15
N TYR A 107 -15.63 8.92 -0.88
CA TYR A 107 -14.51 8.62 -1.77
C TYR A 107 -14.76 7.41 -2.67
N GLU A 108 -15.95 6.79 -2.60
CA GLU A 108 -16.28 5.54 -3.27
C GLU A 108 -15.17 4.49 -3.08
N ILE A 109 -14.77 4.25 -1.84
CA ILE A 109 -13.64 3.37 -1.53
C ILE A 109 -13.99 1.93 -1.89
N GLN A 110 -13.24 1.36 -2.84
CA GLN A 110 -13.37 -0.02 -3.32
C GLN A 110 -12.21 -0.88 -2.80
N ARG A 111 -12.53 -2.09 -2.31
CA ARG A 111 -11.56 -3.05 -1.79
C ARG A 111 -10.93 -3.92 -2.88
#